data_AF-A0A2E4NI29-F1
#
_entry.id   AF-A0A2E4NI29-F1
#
_cell.length_a   1.000
_cell.length_b   1.000
_cell.length_c   1.000
_cell.angle_alpha   90.00
_cell.angle_beta   90.00
_cell.angle_gamma   90.00
#
_symmetry.space_group_name_H-M   'P 1'
#
loop_
_entity.id
_entity.type
_entity.pdbx_description
1 polymer ?
#
loop_
_entity_poly.entity_id
_entity_poly.type
_entity_poly.pdbx_seq_one_letter_code
_entity_poly.pdbx_strand_id
1 'polypeptide(L)'
;MARKRRNDRNHVIYKLTAPTGEEYVGITFARGRAFKRSARIRFDAHCRNAFDYGHKTLLAMALRDHGREGFTREVLEIVRGKQNAHDREREIIALLQPALNMEGMGRKVNSK
;
A
#
# COMPACT_ATOMS: atom_id res chain seq x y z
N MET A 1 33.23 -14.19 5.00
CA MET A 1 31.99 -13.62 5.54
C MET A 1 31.24 -12.88 4.43
N ALA A 2 30.18 -13.47 3.88
CA ALA A 2 29.34 -12.77 2.90
C ALA A 2 28.66 -11.58 3.59
N ARG A 3 28.90 -10.35 3.12
CA ARG A 3 28.29 -9.14 3.67
C ARG A 3 26.76 -9.32 3.70
N LYS A 4 26.13 -9.15 4.87
CA LYS A 4 24.67 -9.11 4.99
C LYS A 4 24.13 -8.16 3.92
N ARG A 5 23.28 -8.67 3.03
CA ARG A 5 22.73 -7.90 1.91
C ARG A 5 22.05 -6.65 2.48
N ARG A 6 22.48 -5.47 2.02
CA ARG A 6 21.96 -4.17 2.44
C ARG A 6 20.42 -4.18 2.38
N ASN A 7 19.77 -4.04 3.53
CA ASN A 7 18.30 -4.12 3.71
C ASN A 7 17.69 -2.75 4.08
N ASP A 8 18.44 -1.70 3.83
CA ASP A 8 18.16 -0.31 4.17
C ASP A 8 17.61 0.46 2.95
N ARG A 9 16.88 -0.24 2.08
CA ARG A 9 16.22 0.39 0.93
C ARG A 9 15.13 1.36 1.40
N ASN A 10 14.91 2.43 0.64
CA ASN A 10 13.79 3.33 0.85
C ASN A 10 12.47 2.61 0.54
N HIS A 11 11.45 2.93 1.32
CA HIS A 11 10.08 2.54 1.11
C HIS A 11 9.24 3.81 0.98
N VAL A 12 8.17 3.70 0.23
CA VAL A 12 7.21 4.76 -0.05
C VAL A 12 5.94 4.39 0.68
N ILE A 13 5.50 5.25 1.58
CA ILE A 13 4.17 5.22 2.17
C ILE A 13 3.29 6.07 1.25
N TYR A 14 2.17 5.51 0.79
CA TYR A 14 1.28 6.17 -0.14
C TYR A 14 -0.17 6.03 0.32
N LYS A 15 -0.99 6.99 -0.10
CA LYS A 15 -2.44 7.04 0.13
C LYS A 15 -3.18 6.90 -1.19
N LEU A 16 -4.28 6.17 -1.18
CA LEU A 16 -5.30 6.15 -2.22
C LEU A 16 -6.58 6.74 -1.65
N THR A 17 -7.29 7.53 -2.43
CA THR A 17 -8.60 8.06 -2.04
C THR A 17 -9.59 7.74 -3.16
N ALA A 18 -10.66 7.02 -2.81
CA ALA A 18 -11.77 6.69 -3.69
C ALA A 18 -12.64 7.93 -3.95
N PRO A 19 -13.48 7.93 -5.01
CA PRO A 19 -14.44 9.01 -5.26
C PRO A 19 -15.41 9.26 -4.09
N THR A 20 -15.71 8.22 -3.33
CA THR A 20 -16.55 8.26 -2.11
C THR A 20 -15.88 8.94 -0.93
N GLY A 21 -14.59 9.28 -1.04
CA GLY A 21 -13.78 9.81 0.05
C GLY A 21 -13.10 8.74 0.91
N GLU A 22 -13.38 7.46 0.67
CA GLU A 22 -12.76 6.36 1.41
C GLU A 22 -11.28 6.24 1.08
N GLU A 23 -10.46 6.06 2.11
CA GLU A 23 -9.01 6.09 1.98
C GLU A 23 -8.37 4.73 2.20
N TYR A 24 -7.22 4.51 1.55
CA TYR A 24 -6.31 3.39 1.77
C TYR A 24 -4.88 3.91 1.97
N VAL A 25 -4.16 3.42 2.97
CA VAL A 25 -2.74 3.66 3.17
C VAL A 25 -1.98 2.35 2.98
N GLY A 26 -0.88 2.39 2.23
CA GLY A 26 -0.02 1.22 2.08
C GLY A 26 1.43 1.59 1.86
N ILE A 27 2.29 0.57 1.98
CA ILE A 27 3.71 0.71 1.68
C ILE A 27 4.15 -0.07 0.44
N THR A 28 5.21 0.43 -0.19
CA THR A 28 5.96 -0.28 -1.23
C THR A 28 7.43 0.07 -1.17
N PHE A 29 8.32 -0.80 -1.64
CA PHE A 29 9.73 -0.44 -1.75
C PHE A 29 9.95 0.55 -2.89
N ALA A 30 10.83 1.53 -2.69
CA ALA A 30 11.23 2.47 -3.73
C ALA A 30 12.14 1.81 -4.76
N ARG A 31 11.84 2.00 -6.04
CA ARG A 31 12.74 1.66 -7.15
C ARG A 31 13.61 2.89 -7.46
N GLY A 32 14.76 2.98 -6.81
CA GLY A 32 15.63 4.16 -6.89
C GLY A 32 14.96 5.40 -6.30
N ARG A 33 15.07 6.55 -6.98
CA ARG A 33 14.40 7.82 -6.59
C ARG A 33 13.00 8.00 -7.19
N ALA A 34 12.48 7.02 -7.92
CA ALA A 34 11.20 7.11 -8.62
C ALA A 34 10.01 6.77 -7.69
N PHE A 35 9.76 7.60 -6.67
CA PHE A 35 8.78 7.32 -5.62
C PHE A 35 7.33 7.27 -6.13
N LYS A 36 6.90 8.30 -6.88
CA LYS A 36 5.56 8.35 -7.51
C LYS A 36 5.32 7.15 -8.43
N ARG A 37 6.33 6.75 -9.20
CA ARG A 37 6.28 5.56 -10.07
C ARG A 37 6.21 4.26 -9.25
N SER A 38 6.91 4.18 -8.13
CA SER A 38 6.89 3.01 -7.25
C SER A 38 5.49 2.82 -6.65
N ALA A 39 4.85 3.90 -6.20
CA ALA A 39 3.45 3.89 -5.77
C ALA A 39 2.49 3.50 -6.91
N ARG A 40 2.70 4.03 -8.13
CA ARG A 40 1.91 3.62 -9.32
C ARG A 40 1.97 2.12 -9.56
N ILE A 41 3.17 1.55 -9.61
CA ILE A 41 3.35 0.11 -9.87
C ILE A 41 2.64 -0.73 -8.80
N ARG A 42 2.67 -0.29 -7.53
CA ARG A 42 1.98 -0.99 -6.45
C ARG A 42 0.45 -0.91 -6.59
N PHE A 43 -0.06 0.25 -6.98
CA PHE A 43 -1.47 0.45 -7.28
C PHE A 43 -1.95 -0.37 -8.48
N ASP A 44 -1.16 -0.43 -9.56
CA ASP A 44 -1.46 -1.26 -10.72
C ASP A 44 -1.54 -2.75 -10.34
N ALA A 45 -0.72 -3.19 -9.38
CA ALA A 45 -0.82 -4.53 -8.81
C ALA A 45 -2.11 -4.73 -7.99
N HIS A 46 -2.57 -3.72 -7.23
CA HIS A 46 -3.88 -3.78 -6.56
C HIS A 46 -5.03 -3.88 -7.57
N CYS A 47 -4.97 -3.12 -8.67
CA CYS A 47 -5.95 -3.21 -9.76
C CYS A 47 -5.97 -4.62 -10.34
N ARG A 48 -4.82 -5.18 -10.74
CA ARG A 48 -4.76 -6.57 -11.24
C ARG A 48 -5.27 -7.58 -10.22
N ASN A 49 -4.94 -7.42 -8.94
CA ASN A 49 -5.47 -8.28 -7.88
C ASN A 49 -7.00 -8.20 -7.76
N ALA A 50 -7.59 -7.03 -7.97
CA ALA A 50 -9.03 -6.82 -7.92
C ALA A 50 -9.74 -7.38 -9.15
N PHE A 51 -9.24 -7.09 -10.35
CA PHE A 51 -9.91 -7.41 -11.62
C PHE A 51 -9.55 -8.80 -12.16
N ASP A 52 -8.27 -9.19 -12.11
CA ASP A 52 -7.80 -10.43 -12.76
C ASP A 52 -7.83 -11.62 -11.78
N TYR A 53 -7.44 -11.37 -10.52
CA TYR A 53 -7.28 -12.42 -9.51
C TYR A 53 -8.46 -12.51 -8.52
N GLY A 54 -9.45 -11.62 -8.64
CA GLY A 54 -10.68 -11.70 -7.85
C GLY A 54 -10.50 -11.55 -6.34
N HIS A 55 -9.44 -10.86 -5.89
CA HIS A 55 -9.24 -10.62 -4.45
C HIS A 55 -10.46 -9.90 -3.87
N LYS A 56 -10.88 -10.31 -2.67
CA LYS A 56 -12.06 -9.77 -1.99
C LYS A 56 -11.70 -8.69 -0.98
N THR A 57 -10.57 -8.01 -1.19
CA THR A 57 -10.15 -6.99 -0.23
C THR A 57 -11.07 -5.77 -0.26
N LEU A 58 -11.25 -5.01 0.83
CA LEU A 58 -12.04 -3.76 0.81
C LEU A 58 -11.57 -2.82 -0.31
N LEU A 59 -10.25 -2.63 -0.42
CA LEU A 59 -9.68 -1.89 -1.54
C LEU A 59 -10.01 -2.50 -2.92
N ALA A 60 -10.06 -3.83 -3.02
CA ALA A 60 -10.36 -4.50 -4.29
C ALA A 60 -11.84 -4.41 -4.66
N MET A 61 -12.73 -4.44 -3.66
CA MET A 61 -14.16 -4.18 -3.84
C MET A 61 -14.37 -2.75 -4.31
N ALA A 62 -13.83 -1.77 -3.59
CA ALA A 62 -13.92 -0.36 -3.98
C ALA A 62 -13.29 -0.08 -5.36
N LEU A 63 -12.20 -0.76 -5.72
CA LEU A 63 -11.61 -0.68 -7.06
C LEU A 63 -12.53 -1.24 -8.15
N ARG A 64 -13.27 -2.33 -7.88
CA ARG A 64 -14.24 -2.87 -8.83
C ARG A 64 -15.46 -1.94 -8.97
N ASP A 65 -15.88 -1.31 -7.89
CA ASP A 65 -17.07 -0.45 -7.87
C ASP A 65 -16.82 0.90 -8.55
N HIS A 66 -15.64 1.51 -8.33
CA HIS A 66 -15.33 2.85 -8.84
C HIS A 66 -14.38 2.86 -10.04
N GLY A 67 -13.80 1.71 -10.39
CA GLY A 67 -12.79 1.61 -11.43
C GLY A 67 -11.45 2.22 -11.03
N ARG A 68 -10.41 1.90 -11.82
CA ARG A 68 -9.03 2.35 -11.57
C ARG A 68 -8.89 3.87 -11.60
N GLU A 69 -9.60 4.54 -12.50
CA GLU A 69 -9.44 5.98 -12.79
C GLU A 69 -10.09 6.87 -11.74
N GLY A 70 -11.07 6.33 -10.98
CA GLY A 70 -11.71 7.07 -9.89
C GLY A 70 -10.81 7.31 -8.68
N PHE A 71 -9.71 6.56 -8.55
CA PHE A 71 -8.82 6.69 -7.39
C PHE A 71 -7.73 7.74 -7.60
N THR A 72 -7.60 8.63 -6.63
CA THR A 72 -6.45 9.53 -6.55
C THR A 72 -5.32 8.91 -5.74
N ARG A 73 -4.09 9.35 -6.01
CA ARG A 73 -2.86 8.75 -5.49
C ARG A 73 -1.89 9.79 -4.97
N GLU A 74 -1.51 9.64 -3.71
CA GLU A 74 -0.61 10.56 -3.03
C GLU A 74 0.56 9.80 -2.39
N VAL A 75 1.76 10.38 -2.43
CA VAL A 75 2.91 9.87 -1.66
C VAL A 75 2.97 10.66 -0.37
N LEU A 76 2.84 9.99 0.77
CA LEU A 76 2.85 10.62 2.09
C LEU A 76 4.27 10.80 2.60
N GLU A 77 5.05 9.71 2.62
CA GLU A 77 6.37 9.71 3.26
C GLU A 77 7.33 8.73 2.59
N ILE A 78 8.62 9.04 2.63
CA ILE A 78 9.70 8.15 2.20
C ILE A 78 10.50 7.73 3.43
N VAL A 79 10.44 6.45 3.78
CA VAL A 79 11.07 5.92 4.98
C VAL A 79 12.18 4.94 4.61
N ARG A 80 13.36 5.10 5.23
CA ARG A 80 14.47 4.17 5.04
C ARG A 80 14.31 2.96 5.94
N GLY A 81 14.44 1.77 5.35
CA GLY A 81 14.33 0.50 6.07
C GLY A 81 12.89 -0.01 6.14
N LYS A 82 12.75 -1.33 6.00
CA LYS A 82 11.44 -2.00 5.95
C LYS A 82 10.69 -1.91 7.28
N GLN A 83 11.38 -2.12 8.40
CA GLN A 83 10.74 -2.12 9.72
C GLN A 83 10.19 -0.73 10.05
N ASN A 84 11.04 0.30 9.94
CA ASN A 84 10.65 1.70 10.14
C ASN A 84 9.46 2.09 9.25
N ALA A 85 9.42 1.64 8.00
CA ALA A 85 8.29 1.92 7.10
C ALA A 85 6.97 1.29 7.57
N HIS A 86 7.01 0.06 8.09
CA HIS A 86 5.83 -0.59 8.66
C HIS A 86 5.41 0.02 9.99
N ASP A 87 6.37 0.45 10.82
CA ASP A 87 6.06 1.13 12.08
C ASP A 87 5.35 2.46 11.79
N ARG A 88 5.88 3.22 10.83
CA ARG A 88 5.30 4.48 10.39
C ARG A 88 3.95 4.30 9.68
N GLU A 89 3.77 3.26 8.87
CA GLU A 89 2.48 2.88 8.28
C GLU A 89 1.42 2.65 9.37
N ARG A 90 1.77 1.94 10.45
CA ARG A 90 0.85 1.68 11.56
C ARG A 90 0.47 2.97 12.29
N GLU A 91 1.41 3.88 12.51
CA GLU A 91 1.14 5.20 13.10
C GLU A 91 0.16 6.01 12.23
N ILE A 92 0.39 6.04 10.91
CA ILE A 92 -0.47 6.77 9.97
C ILE A 92 -1.86 6.13 9.90
N ILE A 93 -1.96 4.80 9.86
CA ILE A 93 -3.25 4.10 9.87
C ILE A 93 -4.00 4.36 11.18
N ALA A 94 -3.31 4.38 12.32
CA ALA A 94 -3.94 4.69 13.61
C ALA A 94 -4.47 6.13 13.65
N LEU A 95 -3.77 7.08 13.01
CA LEU A 95 -4.16 8.48 12.94
C LEU A 95 -5.32 8.73 11.97
N LEU A 96 -5.24 8.18 10.76
CA LEU A 96 -6.18 8.46 9.67
C LEU A 96 -7.39 7.52 9.65
N GLN A 97 -7.29 6.35 10.29
CA GLN A 97 -8.29 5.28 10.29
C GLN A 97 -8.88 5.00 8.88
N PRO A 98 -8.05 4.75 7.85
CA PRO A 98 -8.50 4.62 6.48
C PRO A 98 -9.48 3.46 6.30
N ALA A 99 -10.67 3.75 5.76
CA ALA A 99 -11.77 2.79 5.64
C ALA A 99 -11.39 1.54 4.84
N LEU A 100 -10.59 1.69 3.77
CA LEU A 100 -10.21 0.59 2.90
C LEU A 100 -9.04 -0.26 3.45
N ASN A 101 -8.45 0.14 4.58
CA ASN A 101 -7.53 -0.68 5.37
C ASN A 101 -8.24 -1.49 6.45
N MET A 102 -9.51 -1.20 6.74
CA MET A 102 -10.27 -1.87 7.83
C MET A 102 -10.61 -3.33 7.54
N GLU A 103 -9.99 -3.91 6.51
CA GLU A 103 -10.09 -5.32 6.26
C GLU A 103 -9.18 -6.11 7.21
N GLY A 104 -9.64 -6.22 8.44
CA GLY A 104 -9.02 -7.01 9.48
C GLY A 104 -7.67 -6.47 9.92
N MET A 105 -7.52 -6.30 11.23
CA MET A 105 -6.29 -6.70 11.94
C MET A 105 -6.00 -8.21 11.77
N GLY A 106 -6.26 -8.78 10.59
CA GLY A 106 -5.78 -10.06 10.12
C GLY A 106 -4.30 -9.89 9.84
N ARG A 107 -3.51 -10.06 10.92
CA ARG A 107 -2.21 -10.71 10.86
C ARG A 107 -2.19 -11.64 9.66
N LYS A 108 -1.09 -11.64 8.91
CA LYS A 108 -0.75 -12.77 8.03
C LYS A 108 -1.08 -14.06 8.78
N VAL A 109 -2.22 -14.66 8.47
CA VAL A 109 -2.40 -16.09 8.66
C VAL A 109 -1.49 -16.64 7.58
N ASN A 110 -0.24 -16.90 7.96
CA ASN A 110 0.57 -17.88 7.25
C ASN A 110 -0.33 -19.10 7.16
N SER A 111 -0.88 -19.36 5.96
CA SER A 111 -1.44 -20.67 5.68
C SER A 111 -0.30 -21.66 5.90
N LYS A 112 -0.54 -22.61 6.81
CA LYS A 112 0.34 -23.77 7.03
C LYS A 112 0.52 -24.54 5.73
#